data_AF-A0A7X3ZG73-F1
#
_entry.id   AF-A0A7X3ZG73-F1
#
_cell.length_a   1.000
_cell.length_b   1.000
_cell.length_c   1.000
_cell.angle_alpha   90.00
_cell.angle_beta   90.00
_cell.angle_gamma   90.00
#
_symmetry.space_group_name_H-M   'P 1'
#
loop_
_entity.id
_entity.type
_entity.pdbx_description
1 polymer ?
#
loop_
_entity_poly.entity_id
_entity_poly.type
_entity_poly.pdbx_seq_one_letter_code
_entity_poly.pdbx_strand_id
1 'polypeptide(L)' 'LKDLLTGLVKSASFAWLITIISVHHGLNFSGGAEGVGRATTSAVVSSLFGIIILDAFWGIVFYLKW' A
#
# COMPACT_ATOMS: atom_id res chain seq x y z
N LEU A 1 7.77 -11.41 21.18
CA LEU A 1 7.75 -9.92 21.28
C LEU A 1 8.38 -9.26 20.04
N LYS A 2 9.61 -9.65 19.64
CA LYS A 2 10.23 -9.14 18.40
C LYS A 2 9.37 -9.38 17.16
N ASP A 3 8.89 -10.61 16.95
CA ASP A 3 8.05 -10.95 15.77
C ASP A 3 6.69 -10.22 15.76
N LEU A 4 6.17 -9.91 16.95
CA LEU A 4 4.93 -9.15 17.08
C LEU A 4 5.15 -7.68 16.68
N LEU A 5 6.25 -7.08 17.12
CA LEU A 5 6.62 -5.70 16.77
C LEU A 5 6.94 -5.56 15.28
N THR A 6 7.66 -6.52 14.68
CA THR A 6 7.93 -6.49 13.23
C THR A 6 6.66 -6.64 12.41
N GLY A 7 5.73 -7.51 12.82
CA GLY A 7 4.41 -7.64 12.19
C GLY A 7 3.55 -6.39 12.32
N LEU A 8 3.55 -5.73 13.49
CA LEU A 8 2.83 -4.47 13.72
C LEU A 8 3.35 -3.34 12.83
N VAL A 9 4.67 -3.16 12.78
CA VAL A 9 5.30 -2.11 11.95
C VAL A 9 5.02 -2.34 10.47
N LYS A 10 5.13 -3.59 10.00
CA LYS A 10 4.81 -3.97 8.61
C LYS A 10 3.36 -3.67 8.27
N SER A 11 2.41 -4.09 9.12
CA SER A 11 0.98 -3.85 8.93
C SER A 11 0.62 -2.36 8.92
N ALA A 12 1.19 -1.58 9.83
CA ALA A 12 1.00 -0.12 9.88
C ALA A 12 1.51 0.55 8.60
N SER A 13 2.66 0.10 8.08
CA SER A 13 3.23 0.65 6.84
C SER A 13 2.35 0.36 5.61
N PHE A 14 1.73 -0.83 5.54
CA PHE A 14 0.77 -1.16 4.49
C PHE A 14 -0.49 -0.31 4.55
N ALA A 15 -1.06 -0.16 5.75
CA ALA A 15 -2.24 0.68 5.94
C ALA A 15 -1.99 2.12 5.46
N TRP A 16 -0.84 2.69 5.84
CA TRP A 16 -0.46 4.05 5.46
C TRP A 16 -0.31 4.20 3.94
N LEU A 17 0.38 3.25 3.30
CA LEU A 17 0.57 3.22 1.84
C LEU A 17 -0.76 3.11 1.09
N ILE A 18 -1.65 2.20 1.50
CA ILE A 18 -2.96 2.00 0.87
C ILE A 18 -3.80 3.27 0.98
N THR A 19 -3.86 3.90 2.16
CA THR A 19 -4.63 5.12 2.37
C THR A 19 -4.14 6.25 1.47
N ILE A 20 -2.83 6.48 1.37
CA ILE A 20 -2.27 7.55 0.54
C ILE A 20 -2.60 7.32 -0.94
N ILE A 21 -2.39 6.09 -1.46
CA ILE A 21 -2.65 5.78 -2.87
C ILE A 21 -4.15 5.90 -3.18
N SER A 22 -5.00 5.40 -2.28
CA SER A 22 -6.45 5.40 -2.47
C SER A 22 -7.02 6.81 -2.45
N VAL A 23 -6.58 7.65 -1.50
CA VAL A 23 -7.02 9.05 -1.42
C VAL A 23 -6.48 9.85 -2.59
N HIS A 24 -5.23 9.61 -3.02
CA HIS A 24 -4.65 10.30 -4.17
C HIS A 24 -5.46 10.04 -5.45
N HIS A 25 -5.76 8.79 -5.78
CA HIS A 25 -6.57 8.47 -6.96
C HIS A 25 -8.04 8.88 -6.79
N GLY A 26 -8.58 8.81 -5.57
CA GLY A 26 -9.93 9.26 -5.26
C GLY A 26 -10.13 10.78 -5.31
N LEU A 27 -9.07 11.57 -5.17
CA LEU A 27 -9.12 13.03 -5.33
C LEU A 27 -8.82 13.47 -6.77
N ASN A 28 -8.07 12.68 -7.53
CA ASN A 28 -7.54 13.06 -8.85
C ASN A 28 -8.29 12.40 -10.03
N PHE A 29 -9.55 11.99 -9.85
CA PHE A 29 -10.35 11.37 -10.91
C PHE A 29 -11.09 12.40 -11.77
N SER A 30 -11.48 11.97 -12.97
CA SER A 30 -12.26 12.79 -13.92
C SER A 30 -13.19 11.89 -14.73
N GLY A 31 -14.33 12.43 -15.19
CA GLY A 31 -15.29 11.69 -16.02
C GLY A 31 -16.44 11.01 -15.26
N GLY A 32 -16.89 11.59 -14.14
CA GLY A 32 -18.11 11.15 -13.45
C GLY A 32 -18.04 9.70 -12.93
N ALA A 33 -19.15 8.96 -13.04
CA ALA A 33 -19.27 7.59 -12.52
C ALA A 33 -18.30 6.59 -13.16
N GLU A 34 -18.07 6.69 -14.48
CA GLU A 34 -17.11 5.84 -15.19
C GLU A 34 -15.66 6.16 -14.80
N GLY A 35 -15.38 7.44 -14.56
CA GLY A 35 -14.12 7.93 -14.01
C GLY A 35 -13.80 7.38 -12.62
N VAL A 36 -14.80 7.34 -11.73
CA VAL A 36 -14.68 6.74 -10.38
C VAL A 36 -14.31 5.26 -10.46
N GLY A 37 -14.95 4.50 -11.35
CA GLY A 37 -14.63 3.08 -11.54
C GLY A 37 -13.18 2.89 -11.95
N ARG A 38 -12.73 3.61 -12.99
CA ARG A 38 -11.34 3.57 -13.45
C ARG A 38 -10.33 3.98 -12.38
N ALA A 39 -10.61 5.05 -11.65
CA ALA A 39 -9.74 5.54 -10.58
C ALA A 39 -9.62 4.51 -9.45
N THR A 40 -10.72 3.86 -9.08
CA THR A 40 -10.74 2.80 -8.05
C THR A 40 -9.92 1.59 -8.50
N THR A 41 -10.09 1.12 -9.74
CA THR A 41 -9.29 0.00 -10.27
C THR A 41 -7.80 0.35 -10.32
N SER A 42 -7.45 1.54 -10.82
CA SER A 42 -6.06 2.01 -10.82
C SER A 42 -5.48 2.13 -9.42
N ALA A 43 -6.27 2.58 -8.44
CA ALA A 43 -5.84 2.68 -7.05
C ALA A 43 -5.52 1.32 -6.44
N VAL A 44 -6.37 0.33 -6.67
CA VAL A 44 -6.16 -1.05 -6.19
C VAL A 44 -4.91 -1.65 -6.82
N VAL A 45 -4.72 -1.49 -8.14
CA VAL A 45 -3.53 -2.02 -8.82
C VAL A 45 -2.25 -1.35 -8.30
N SER A 46 -2.20 -0.03 -8.24
CA SER A 46 -1.04 0.71 -7.72
C SER A 46 -0.71 0.36 -6.26
N SER A 47 -1.73 0.21 -5.42
CA SER A 47 -1.53 -0.16 -4.02
C SER A 47 -1.04 -1.61 -3.87
N LEU A 48 -1.53 -2.55 -4.69
CA LEU A 48 -1.02 -3.92 -4.71
C LEU A 48 0.47 -3.99 -5.07
N PHE A 49 0.88 -3.28 -6.13
CA PHE A 49 2.29 -3.19 -6.51
C PHE A 49 3.13 -2.56 -5.40
N GLY A 50 2.65 -1.48 -4.77
CA GLY A 50 3.32 -0.84 -3.64
C GLY A 50 3.47 -1.77 -2.44
N ILE A 51 2.45 -2.57 -2.11
CA ILE A 51 2.51 -3.57 -1.03
C ILE A 51 3.59 -4.60 -1.32
N ILE A 52 3.67 -5.15 -2.54
CA ILE A 52 4.68 -6.15 -2.90
C ILE A 52 6.11 -5.61 -2.71
N ILE A 53 6.36 -4.38 -3.18
CA ILE A 53 7.66 -3.74 -3.04
C ILE A 53 7.99 -3.49 -1.57
N LEU A 54 7.04 -2.96 -0.80
CA LEU A 54 7.21 -2.66 0.62
C LEU A 54 7.37 -3.94 1.46
N ASP A 55 6.71 -5.02 1.08
CA ASP A 55 6.85 -6.35 1.69
C ASP A 55 8.27 -6.89 1.49
N ALA A 56 8.77 -6.84 0.26
CA ALA A 56 10.13 -7.26 -0.08
C ALA A 56 11.17 -6.40 0.65
N PHE A 57 10.95 -5.07 0.73
CA PHE A 57 11.80 -4.18 1.50
C PHE A 57 11.87 -4.58 2.97
N TRP A 58 10.73 -4.79 3.64
CA TRP A 58 10.70 -5.23 5.03
C TRP A 58 11.31 -6.63 5.20
N GLY A 59 11.07 -7.54 4.26
CA GLY A 59 11.68 -8.87 4.23
C GLY A 59 13.21 -8.79 4.23
N ILE A 60 13.79 -7.97 3.35
CA ILE A 60 15.24 -7.76 3.28
C ILE A 60 15.76 -7.09 4.56
N VAL A 61 15.09 -6.04 5.05
CA VAL A 61 15.51 -5.32 6.26
C VAL A 61 15.51 -6.23 7.49
N PHE A 62 14.50 -7.10 7.65
CA PHE A 62 14.45 -8.04 8.76
C PHE A 62 15.42 -9.21 8.59
N TYR A 63 15.62 -9.69 7.36
CA TYR A 63 16.58 -10.74 7.05
C TYR A 63 18.03 -10.30 7.27
N LEU A 64 18.38 -9.05 6.91
CA LEU A 64 19.74 -8.52 7.06
C LEU A 64 20.10 -8.13 8.51
N LYS A 65 19.07 -7.95 9.36
CA LYS A 65 19.23 -7.57 10.77
C LYS A 65 19.32 -8.79 11.70
N TRP A 66 19.36 -9.99 11.12
CA TRP A 66 19.60 -11.29 11.74
C TRP A 66 20.70 -12.03 10.96
#